data_AF-A0A7W0WHW3-F1
#
_entry.id   AF-A0A7W0WHW3-F1
#
_cell.length_a   1.000
_cell.length_b   1.000
_cell.length_c   1.000
_cell.angle_alpha   90.00
_cell.angle_beta   90.00
_cell.angle_gamma   90.00
#
_symmetry.space_group_name_H-M   'P 1'
#
loop_
_entity.id
_entity.type
_entity.pdbx_description
1 polymer ?
#
loop_
_entity_poly.entity_id
_entity_poly.type
_entity_poly.pdbx_seq_one_letter_code
_entity_poly.pdbx_strand_id
1 'polypeptide(L)' 'MQPHGRAFMVTGGCSGLGVATVRALLDRGARVLIADINEEAGAGLASREG' A
#
# COMPACT_ATOMS: atom_id res chain seq x y z
N MET A 1 1.99 -0.50 -17.72
CA MET A 1 0.99 0.44 -17.15
C MET A 1 1.72 1.54 -16.39
N GLN A 2 1.24 2.78 -16.39
CA GLN A 2 1.77 3.88 -15.58
C GLN A 2 0.90 4.07 -14.32
N PRO A 3 1.42 3.86 -13.09
CA PRO A 3 0.63 3.95 -11.85
C PRO A 3 0.20 5.36 -11.43
N HIS A 4 0.91 6.40 -11.87
CA HIS A 4 0.70 7.78 -11.45
C HIS A 4 -0.77 8.24 -11.58
N GLY A 5 -1.32 8.83 -10.52
CA GLY A 5 -2.70 9.34 -10.46
C GLY A 5 -3.80 8.26 -10.38
N ARG A 6 -3.44 6.98 -10.49
CA ARG A 6 -4.39 5.84 -10.42
C ARG A 6 -4.51 5.31 -9.01
N ALA A 7 -5.62 4.61 -8.75
CA ALA A 7 -5.88 3.93 -7.48
C ALA A 7 -5.68 2.41 -7.61
N PHE A 8 -5.08 1.79 -6.59
CA PHE A 8 -4.82 0.36 -6.52
C PHE A 8 -5.28 -0.18 -5.16
N MET A 9 -5.77 -1.42 -5.13
CA MET A 9 -6.07 -2.14 -3.90
C MET A 9 -5.08 -3.30 -3.74
N VAL A 10 -4.45 -3.41 -2.57
CA VAL A 10 -3.50 -4.48 -2.27
C VAL A 10 -4.00 -5.25 -1.06
N THR A 11 -4.31 -6.54 -1.25
CA THR A 11 -4.62 -7.45 -0.15
C THR A 11 -3.34 -7.99 0.49
N GLY A 12 -3.34 -8.21 1.81
CA GLY A 12 -2.12 -8.60 2.54
C GLY A 12 -1.03 -7.53 2.47
N GLY A 13 -1.41 -6.27 2.25
CA GLY A 13 -0.50 -5.17 1.94
C GLY A 13 0.37 -4.69 3.10
N CYS A 14 0.18 -5.23 4.31
CA CYS A 14 0.92 -4.79 5.49
C CYS A 14 2.21 -5.59 5.75
N SER A 15 2.49 -6.64 4.97
CA SER A 15 3.65 -7.51 5.20
C SER A 15 4.30 -8.04 3.92
N GLY A 16 5.53 -8.54 4.02
CA GLY A 16 6.24 -9.26 2.95
C GLY A 16 6.23 -8.55 1.59
N LEU A 17 5.77 -9.26 0.56
CA LEU A 17 5.62 -8.70 -0.80
C LEU A 17 4.52 -7.64 -0.90
N GLY A 18 3.48 -7.74 -0.07
CA GLY A 18 2.37 -6.79 -0.06
C GLY A 18 2.86 -5.38 0.26
N VAL A 19 3.62 -5.21 1.35
CA VAL A 19 4.18 -3.90 1.73
C VAL A 19 5.19 -3.38 0.71
N ALA A 20 6.00 -4.26 0.11
CA ALA A 20 6.91 -3.87 -0.97
C ALA A 20 6.15 -3.37 -2.21
N THR A 21 5.00 -3.99 -2.51
CA THR A 21 4.12 -3.58 -3.61
C THR A 21 3.47 -2.22 -3.34
N VAL A 22 2.95 -2.02 -2.12
CA VAL A 22 2.36 -0.75 -1.68
C VAL A 22 3.36 0.39 -1.87
N ARG A 23 4.58 0.23 -1.34
CA ARG A 23 5.65 1.22 -1.47
C ARG A 23 6.00 1.52 -2.93
N ALA A 24 6.20 0.49 -3.74
CA ALA A 24 6.54 0.67 -5.15
C ALA A 24 5.42 1.35 -5.98
N LEU A 25 4.16 1.27 -5.53
CA LEU A 25 3.04 1.98 -6.14
C LEU A 25 3.00 3.44 -5.69
N LEU A 26 3.17 3.69 -4.38
CA LEU A 26 3.22 5.04 -3.81
C LEU A 26 4.39 5.86 -4.38
N ASP A 27 5.59 5.26 -4.48
CA ASP A 27 6.79 5.87 -5.09
C ASP A 27 6.55 6.32 -6.53
N ARG A 28 5.58 5.71 -7.22
CA ARG A 28 5.20 6.04 -8.60
C ARG A 28 4.01 7.01 -8.68
N GLY A 29 3.62 7.61 -7.56
CA GLY A 29 2.53 8.58 -7.45
C GLY A 29 1.14 7.96 -7.60
N ALA A 30 0.99 6.68 -7.26
CA ALA A 30 -0.32 6.05 -7.17
C ALA A 30 -0.99 6.36 -5.83
N ARG A 31 -2.30 6.16 -5.77
CA ARG A 31 -3.08 6.05 -4.52
C ARG A 31 -3.27 4.58 -4.21
N VAL A 32 -3.06 4.17 -2.97
CA VAL A 32 -3.13 2.76 -2.59
C VAL A 32 -4.10 2.58 -1.42
N LEU A 33 -5.05 1.67 -1.58
CA LEU A 33 -5.88 1.14 -0.51
C LEU A 33 -5.31 -0.21 -0.06
N ILE A 34 -4.99 -0.31 1.22
CA ILE A 34 -4.43 -1.52 1.82
C ILE A 34 -5.57 -2.29 2.48
N ALA A 35 -5.75 -3.54 2.10
CA ALA A 35 -6.71 -4.46 2.71
C ALA A 35 -5.94 -5.59 3.41
N ASP A 36 -5.91 -5.58 4.74
CA ASP A 36 -5.20 -6.59 5.51
C ASP A 36 -6.02 -6.95 6.75
N ILE A 37 -5.82 -8.17 7.24
CA ILE A 37 -6.46 -8.64 8.48
C ILE A 37 -5.73 -8.10 9.72
N ASN A 38 -4.46 -7.73 9.58
CA ASN A 38 -3.68 -7.17 10.67
C ASN A 38 -3.87 -5.64 10.73
N GLU A 39 -4.85 -5.22 11.52
CA GLU A 39 -5.22 -3.81 11.71
C GLU A 39 -4.06 -2.98 12.28
N GLU A 40 -3.32 -3.50 13.26
CA GLU A 40 -2.21 -2.79 13.89
C GLU A 40 -1.07 -2.53 12.89
N ALA A 41 -0.71 -3.54 12.08
CA ALA A 41 0.26 -3.37 11.01
C ALA A 41 -0.23 -2.38 9.94
N GLY A 42 -1.54 -2.41 9.64
CA GLY A 42 -2.17 -1.46 8.73
C GLY A 42 -2.09 -0.01 9.22
N ALA A 43 -2.47 0.24 10.47
CA ALA A 43 -2.39 1.57 11.07
C ALA A 43 -0.94 2.09 11.12
N GLY A 44 0.01 1.20 11.48
CA GLY A 44 1.43 1.53 11.51
C GLY A 44 2.02 1.84 10.14
N LEU A 45 1.58 1.16 9.08
CA LEU A 45 2.01 1.42 7.71
C LEU A 45 1.36 2.70 7.16
N ALA A 46 0.06 2.88 7.36
CA ALA A 46 -0.66 4.08 6.93
C ALA A 46 -0.07 5.36 7.53
N SER A 47 0.35 5.32 8.80
CA SER A 47 0.98 6.46 9.47
C SER A 47 2.38 6.82 8.95
N ARG A 48 3.05 5.90 8.25
CA ARG A 48 4.42 6.11 7.71
C ARG A 48 4.42 6.53 6.25
N GLU A 49 3.42 6.11 5.48
CA GLU A 49 3.39 6.19 4.02
C GLU A 49 2.21 7.05 3.49
N GLY A 50 1.38 7.61 4.36
CA GLY A 50 0.25 8.51 4.05
C GLY A 50 0.34 9.83 4.80
#